data_AF-A0A182MRW3-F1
#
_entry.id   AF-A0A182MRW3-F1
#
_cell.length_a   1.000
_cell.length_b   1.000
_cell.length_c   1.000
_cell.angle_alpha   90.00
_cell.angle_beta   90.00
_cell.angle_gamma   90.00
#
_symmetry.space_group_name_H-M   'P 1'
#
loop_
_entity.id
_entity.type
_entity.pdbx_description
1 polymer ?
#
loop_
_entity_poly.entity_id
_entity_poly.type
_entity_poly.pdbx_seq_one_letter_code
_entity_poly.pdbx_strand_id
1 'polypeptide(L)'
;MPQTNENLDDDGSKNMVSNLPLIFADGYPTSLDKITETQLEKFIPFMVQCSLGNISLEQMTDLPSIPAWWPKDLEFTKPFKRPKSYTGDWLLKMRELVVACYNSHDNIYLLRYCADLAKFQPAALRFISNYNCTTSLYERSTNKLLVTFRNENMVYDQEQKINSRKCLLPKQSNSQTCLASQEEMVISECLDIYLCDNCDAELYSEGAMLVSNP
;
A
#
# COMPACT_ATOMS: atom_id res chain seq x y z
N MET A 1 16.23 -55.04 -17.70
CA MET A 1 16.91 -53.76 -17.40
C MET A 1 15.89 -52.88 -16.68
N PRO A 2 16.19 -52.39 -15.47
CA PRO A 2 15.31 -51.45 -14.78
C PRO A 2 15.54 -50.05 -15.36
N GLN A 3 14.48 -49.28 -15.53
CA GLN A 3 14.59 -47.83 -15.64
C GLN A 3 14.02 -47.23 -14.36
N THR A 4 14.94 -46.83 -13.49
CA THR A 4 14.79 -45.81 -12.46
C THR A 4 14.23 -44.55 -13.11
N ASN A 5 13.03 -44.12 -12.68
CA ASN A 5 12.66 -42.72 -12.75
C ASN A 5 12.67 -42.20 -11.33
N GLU A 6 13.63 -41.32 -11.12
CA GLU A 6 13.97 -40.68 -9.86
C GLU A 6 12.84 -39.77 -9.38
N ASN A 7 12.62 -39.80 -8.08
CA ASN A 7 11.77 -38.86 -7.37
C ASN A 7 12.33 -37.45 -7.58
N LEU A 8 11.53 -36.56 -8.17
CA LEU A 8 11.73 -35.12 -8.03
C LEU A 8 11.10 -34.73 -6.70
N ASP A 9 11.94 -34.52 -5.70
CA ASP A 9 11.55 -33.91 -4.43
C ASP A 9 10.99 -32.51 -4.72
N ASP A 10 9.67 -32.38 -4.62
CA ASP A 10 8.95 -31.10 -4.57
C ASP A 10 9.28 -30.44 -3.22
N ASP A 11 10.29 -29.56 -3.23
CA ASP A 11 10.65 -28.73 -2.09
C ASP A 11 9.43 -27.88 -1.70
N GLY A 12 8.75 -28.32 -0.64
CA GLY A 12 7.43 -27.90 -0.18
C GLY A 12 7.35 -26.48 0.39
N SER A 13 8.03 -25.51 -0.22
CA SER A 13 7.82 -24.08 0.00
C SER A 13 6.65 -23.60 -0.87
N LYS A 14 5.43 -24.14 -0.64
CA LYS A 14 4.23 -23.72 -1.37
C LYS A 14 3.98 -22.23 -1.10
N ASN A 15 4.46 -21.37 -1.98
CA ASN A 15 4.30 -19.93 -1.87
C ASN A 15 2.80 -19.62 -2.00
N MET A 16 2.15 -19.27 -0.88
CA MET A 16 0.71 -19.03 -0.83
C MET A 16 0.41 -17.60 -1.31
N VAL A 17 0.03 -17.45 -2.57
CA VAL A 17 -0.32 -16.15 -3.16
C VAL A 17 -1.82 -15.90 -3.00
N SER A 18 -2.18 -14.75 -2.43
CA SER A 18 -3.56 -14.28 -2.34
C SER A 18 -3.66 -12.86 -2.88
N ASN A 19 -4.80 -12.55 -3.52
CA ASN A 19 -5.13 -11.19 -3.94
C ASN A 19 -5.79 -10.38 -2.82
N LEU A 20 -6.18 -11.03 -1.72
CA LEU A 20 -6.77 -10.34 -0.58
C LEU A 20 -5.68 -9.68 0.28
N PRO A 21 -5.98 -8.53 0.89
CA PRO A 21 -5.00 -7.82 1.69
C PRO A 21 -4.70 -8.53 3.00
N LEU A 22 -3.60 -8.17 3.63
CA LEU A 22 -3.36 -8.45 5.05
C LEU A 22 -4.06 -7.38 5.89
N ILE A 23 -4.47 -7.74 7.10
CA ILE A 23 -5.06 -6.76 8.02
C ILE A 23 -3.93 -5.95 8.63
N PHE A 24 -3.85 -4.68 8.26
CA PHE A 24 -2.93 -3.71 8.84
C PHE A 24 -3.69 -2.68 9.66
N ALA A 25 -2.98 -1.93 10.48
CA ALA A 25 -3.49 -0.75 11.14
C ALA A 25 -2.29 0.12 11.48
N ASP A 26 -2.37 1.41 11.11
CA ASP A 26 -1.32 2.39 11.38
C ASP A 26 0.06 1.93 10.86
N GLY A 27 0.06 1.22 9.72
CA GLY A 27 1.26 0.70 9.06
C GLY A 27 1.81 -0.62 9.60
N TYR A 28 1.18 -1.25 10.60
CA TYR A 28 1.63 -2.54 11.17
C TYR A 28 0.60 -3.65 11.02
N PRO A 29 1.02 -4.93 10.90
CA PRO A 29 0.08 -6.06 10.90
C PRO A 29 -0.74 -6.10 12.20
N THR A 30 -2.04 -6.35 12.06
CA THR A 30 -2.97 -6.51 13.18
C THR A 30 -3.86 -7.74 12.97
N SER A 31 -4.67 -8.05 13.98
CA SER A 31 -5.65 -9.14 13.92
C SER A 31 -7.07 -8.61 13.92
N LEU A 32 -8.01 -9.42 13.43
CA LEU A 32 -9.43 -9.08 13.41
C LEU A 32 -9.99 -8.83 14.82
N ASP A 33 -9.40 -9.42 15.85
CA ASP A 33 -9.81 -9.24 17.24
C ASP A 33 -9.27 -7.94 17.87
N LYS A 34 -8.10 -7.46 17.39
CA LYS A 34 -7.41 -6.27 17.92
C LYS A 34 -7.77 -4.98 17.17
N ILE A 35 -8.23 -5.10 15.93
CA ILE A 35 -8.58 -3.94 15.09
C ILE A 35 -9.81 -3.21 15.64
N THR A 36 -9.77 -1.88 15.56
CA THR A 36 -10.83 -0.98 16.04
C THR A 36 -11.92 -0.76 14.98
N GLU A 37 -13.07 -0.23 15.41
CA GLU A 37 -14.18 0.15 14.52
C GLU A 37 -13.71 1.09 13.41
N THR A 38 -13.02 2.18 13.75
CA THR A 38 -12.54 3.18 12.78
C THR A 38 -11.49 2.64 11.81
N GLN A 39 -10.66 1.68 12.24
CA GLN A 39 -9.68 1.03 11.36
C GLN A 39 -10.37 0.06 10.40
N LEU A 40 -11.38 -0.69 10.86
CA LEU A 40 -12.19 -1.56 10.00
C LEU A 40 -12.99 -0.77 8.98
N GLU A 41 -13.52 0.40 9.34
CA GLU A 41 -14.22 1.28 8.42
C GLU A 41 -13.34 1.72 7.23
N LYS A 42 -12.04 1.88 7.45
CA LYS A 42 -11.05 2.17 6.39
C LYS A 42 -10.61 0.91 5.63
N PHE A 43 -10.48 -0.22 6.33
CA PHE A 43 -10.02 -1.48 5.75
C PHE A 43 -11.05 -2.12 4.82
N ILE A 44 -12.33 -2.11 5.16
CA ILE A 44 -13.38 -2.80 4.39
C ILE A 44 -13.45 -2.31 2.93
N PRO A 45 -13.47 -0.99 2.64
CA PRO A 45 -13.41 -0.50 1.25
C PRO A 45 -12.19 -1.00 0.49
N PHE A 46 -11.02 -1.02 1.12
CA PHE A 46 -9.78 -1.51 0.51
C PHE A 46 -9.83 -3.02 0.24
N MET A 47 -10.35 -3.80 1.19
CA MET A 47 -10.57 -5.23 1.05
C MET A 47 -11.53 -5.55 -0.10
N VAL A 48 -12.64 -4.81 -0.21
CA VAL A 48 -13.59 -4.94 -1.32
C VAL A 48 -12.91 -4.69 -2.67
N GLN A 49 -12.11 -3.63 -2.77
CA GLN A 49 -11.37 -3.32 -4.00
C GLN A 49 -10.42 -4.46 -4.40
N CYS A 50 -9.63 -4.95 -3.45
CA CYS A 50 -8.75 -6.09 -3.66
C CYS A 50 -9.50 -7.36 -4.08
N SER A 51 -10.70 -7.60 -3.53
CA SER A 51 -11.56 -8.74 -3.90
C SER A 51 -12.09 -8.65 -5.34
N LEU A 52 -12.23 -7.43 -5.87
CA LEU A 52 -12.69 -7.18 -7.25
C LEU A 52 -11.55 -7.11 -8.27
N GLY A 53 -10.29 -7.20 -7.83
CA GLY A 53 -9.11 -7.05 -8.69
C GLY A 53 -8.72 -5.60 -8.97
N ASN A 54 -9.35 -4.62 -8.33
CA ASN A 54 -9.00 -3.20 -8.45
C ASN A 54 -7.94 -2.87 -7.39
N ILE A 55 -6.68 -2.74 -7.82
CA ILE A 55 -5.53 -2.71 -6.90
C ILE A 55 -4.94 -1.29 -6.74
N SER A 56 -5.19 -0.38 -7.70
CA SER A 56 -4.67 0.98 -7.64
C SER A 56 -5.57 1.91 -6.82
N LEU A 57 -5.00 2.52 -5.78
CA LEU A 57 -5.65 3.55 -4.95
C LEU A 57 -6.08 4.80 -5.76
N GLU A 58 -5.45 5.05 -6.91
CA GLU A 58 -5.73 6.18 -7.81
C GLU A 58 -7.04 6.03 -8.60
N GLN A 59 -7.54 4.81 -8.81
CA GLN A 59 -8.79 4.53 -9.52
C GLN A 59 -10.00 4.55 -8.57
N MET A 60 -9.96 5.43 -7.56
CA MET A 60 -10.95 5.54 -6.48
C MET A 60 -12.30 6.14 -6.92
N THR A 61 -12.45 6.57 -8.17
CA THR A 61 -13.48 7.52 -8.59
C THR A 61 -14.82 6.87 -8.96
N ASP A 62 -14.83 5.60 -9.37
CA ASP A 62 -16.06 4.90 -9.75
C ASP A 62 -16.53 3.96 -8.64
N LEU A 63 -17.86 3.93 -8.41
CA LEU A 63 -18.48 3.08 -7.40
C LEU A 63 -18.08 1.61 -7.71
N PRO A 64 -17.41 0.90 -6.79
CA PRO A 64 -17.06 -0.50 -7.03
C PRO A 64 -18.32 -1.30 -7.30
N SER A 65 -18.31 -2.14 -8.34
CA SER A 65 -19.34 -3.17 -8.51
C SER A 65 -19.43 -3.95 -7.20
N ILE A 66 -20.61 -3.98 -6.57
CA ILE A 66 -20.78 -4.63 -5.26
C ILE A 66 -20.47 -6.13 -5.43
N PRO A 67 -19.53 -6.70 -4.66
CA PRO A 67 -19.19 -8.12 -4.79
C PRO A 67 -20.37 -9.05 -4.52
N ALA A 68 -20.40 -10.22 -5.15
CA ALA A 68 -21.48 -11.20 -4.97
C ALA A 68 -21.62 -11.73 -3.52
N TRP A 69 -20.52 -11.69 -2.75
CA TRP A 69 -20.50 -12.10 -1.34
C TRP A 69 -21.00 -10.99 -0.38
N TRP A 70 -21.16 -9.76 -0.86
CA TRP A 70 -21.52 -8.63 -0.02
C TRP A 70 -22.94 -8.79 0.55
N PRO A 71 -23.15 -8.50 1.85
CA PRO A 71 -24.46 -8.63 2.49
C PRO A 71 -25.53 -7.77 1.81
N LYS A 72 -26.69 -8.37 1.49
CA LYS A 72 -27.82 -7.66 0.86
C LYS A 72 -28.53 -6.69 1.79
N ASP A 73 -28.38 -6.91 3.09
CA ASP A 73 -28.92 -6.08 4.17
C ASP A 73 -28.07 -4.85 4.49
N LEU A 74 -26.90 -4.69 3.83
CA LEU A 74 -25.99 -3.59 4.08
C LEU A 74 -25.66 -2.83 2.79
N GLU A 75 -25.91 -1.53 2.79
CA GLU A 75 -25.52 -0.65 1.70
C GLU A 75 -24.00 -0.37 1.74
N PHE A 76 -23.31 -0.56 0.61
CA PHE A 76 -21.92 -0.15 0.47
C PHE A 76 -21.84 1.35 0.22
N THR A 77 -21.29 2.10 1.17
CA THR A 77 -21.15 3.56 1.11
C THR A 77 -19.68 3.97 1.07
N LYS A 78 -19.38 5.14 0.51
CA LYS A 78 -18.04 5.74 0.51
C LYS A 78 -18.14 7.21 0.97
N PRO A 79 -17.58 7.58 2.14
CA PRO A 79 -16.83 6.74 3.08
C PRO A 79 -17.72 5.67 3.73
N PHE A 80 -17.16 4.47 3.91
CA PHE A 80 -17.87 3.38 4.58
C PHE A 80 -17.93 3.69 6.07
N LYS A 81 -19.15 3.90 6.58
CA LYS A 81 -19.40 4.28 7.96
C LYS A 81 -20.65 3.60 8.48
N ARG A 82 -20.75 3.47 9.80
CA ARG A 82 -21.96 3.00 10.47
C ARG A 82 -23.22 3.73 9.97
N PRO A 83 -24.22 3.02 9.41
CA PRO A 83 -25.50 3.62 9.05
C PRO A 83 -26.24 4.14 10.28
N LYS A 84 -26.87 5.32 10.19
CA LYS A 84 -27.64 5.92 11.32
C LYS A 84 -28.82 5.06 11.76
N SER A 85 -29.38 4.27 10.84
CA SER A 85 -30.49 3.33 11.08
C SER A 85 -30.03 1.99 11.67
N TYR A 86 -28.71 1.72 11.73
CA TYR A 86 -28.20 0.43 12.17
C TYR A 86 -28.29 0.27 13.70
N THR A 87 -29.09 -0.70 14.11
CA THR A 87 -29.26 -1.11 15.50
C THR A 87 -28.55 -2.45 15.71
N GLY A 88 -27.48 -2.45 16.51
CA GLY A 88 -26.64 -3.63 16.73
C GLY A 88 -25.19 -3.29 17.01
N ASP A 89 -24.37 -4.33 17.18
CA ASP A 89 -22.92 -4.23 17.31
C ASP A 89 -22.29 -4.09 15.91
N TRP A 90 -21.92 -2.86 15.58
CA TRP A 90 -21.34 -2.53 14.28
C TRP A 90 -19.96 -3.16 14.08
N LEU A 91 -19.15 -3.22 15.13
CA LEU A 91 -17.84 -3.85 15.09
C LEU A 91 -17.95 -5.34 14.77
N LEU A 92 -18.88 -6.04 15.44
CA LEU A 92 -19.14 -7.46 15.17
C LEU A 92 -19.58 -7.68 13.72
N LYS A 93 -20.52 -6.88 13.21
CA LYS A 93 -20.99 -6.96 11.82
C LYS A 93 -19.87 -6.73 10.81
N MET A 94 -18.97 -5.79 11.07
CA MET A 94 -17.79 -5.56 10.22
C MET A 94 -16.81 -6.74 10.25
N ARG A 95 -16.60 -7.36 11.42
CA ARG A 95 -15.77 -8.57 11.53
C ARG A 95 -16.36 -9.73 10.74
N GLU A 96 -17.67 -9.95 10.84
CA GLU A 96 -18.39 -10.94 10.04
C GLU A 96 -18.24 -10.68 8.54
N LEU A 97 -18.27 -9.41 8.12
CA LEU A 97 -18.10 -9.02 6.72
C LEU A 97 -16.70 -9.35 6.21
N VAL A 98 -15.66 -9.08 7.01
CA VAL A 98 -14.28 -9.50 6.68
C VAL A 98 -14.19 -11.01 6.57
N VAL A 99 -14.75 -11.76 7.53
CA VAL A 99 -14.78 -13.24 7.47
C VAL A 99 -15.50 -13.73 6.22
N ALA A 100 -16.65 -13.15 5.86
CA ALA A 100 -17.42 -13.52 4.67
C ALA A 100 -16.62 -13.32 3.38
N CYS A 101 -15.92 -12.18 3.24
CA CYS A 101 -15.05 -11.91 2.10
C CYS A 101 -13.92 -12.94 2.00
N TYR A 102 -13.23 -13.25 3.11
CA TYR A 102 -12.11 -14.20 3.06
C TYR A 102 -12.60 -15.63 2.84
N ASN A 103 -13.80 -15.97 3.33
CA ASN A 103 -14.44 -17.26 3.09
C ASN A 103 -14.81 -17.45 1.62
N SER A 104 -15.36 -16.41 0.96
CA SER A 104 -15.77 -16.51 -0.44
C SER A 104 -14.61 -16.68 -1.44
N HIS A 105 -13.37 -16.47 -0.99
CA HIS A 105 -12.16 -16.63 -1.78
C HIS A 105 -11.27 -17.77 -1.26
N ASP A 106 -11.77 -18.64 -0.38
CA ASP A 106 -11.04 -19.76 0.23
C ASP A 106 -9.74 -19.36 0.95
N ASN A 107 -9.67 -18.12 1.43
CA ASN A 107 -8.47 -17.49 2.01
C ASN A 107 -8.61 -17.25 3.52
N ILE A 108 -9.47 -17.99 4.22
CA ILE A 108 -9.67 -17.88 5.68
C ILE A 108 -8.36 -18.06 6.46
N TYR A 109 -7.43 -18.87 5.95
CA TYR A 109 -6.11 -19.05 6.56
C TYR A 109 -5.35 -17.73 6.72
N LEU A 110 -5.61 -16.74 5.86
CA LEU A 110 -4.95 -15.43 5.89
C LEU A 110 -5.34 -14.64 7.14
N LEU A 111 -6.58 -14.79 7.64
CA LEU A 111 -7.01 -14.18 8.89
C LEU A 111 -6.26 -14.77 10.10
N ARG A 112 -6.09 -16.10 10.12
CA ARG A 112 -5.26 -16.77 11.14
C ARG A 112 -3.81 -16.32 11.06
N TYR A 113 -3.28 -16.20 9.84
CA TYR A 113 -1.93 -15.74 9.61
C TYR A 113 -1.72 -14.28 10.06
N CYS A 114 -2.68 -13.38 9.81
CA CYS A 114 -2.65 -12.01 10.34
C CYS A 114 -2.63 -12.01 11.88
N ALA A 115 -3.38 -12.90 12.52
CA ALA A 115 -3.35 -13.04 13.98
C ALA A 115 -1.97 -13.50 14.50
N ASP A 116 -1.25 -14.34 13.76
CA ASP A 116 0.12 -14.71 14.07
C ASP A 116 1.10 -13.56 13.87
N LEU A 117 0.97 -12.79 12.80
CA LEU A 117 1.77 -11.57 12.56
C LEU A 117 1.55 -10.51 13.65
N ALA A 118 0.32 -10.37 14.15
CA ALA A 118 -0.04 -9.42 15.21
C ALA A 118 0.52 -9.80 16.61
N LYS A 119 1.23 -10.92 16.74
CA LYS A 119 1.97 -11.29 17.96
C LYS A 119 3.34 -10.62 18.03
N PHE A 120 3.91 -10.24 16.89
CA PHE A 120 5.20 -9.56 16.85
C PHE A 120 5.05 -8.10 17.30
N GLN A 121 5.98 -7.65 18.11
CA GLN A 121 6.08 -6.23 18.45
C GLN A 121 6.61 -5.44 17.25
N PRO A 122 6.17 -4.18 17.03
CA PRO A 122 6.69 -3.33 15.97
C PRO A 122 8.22 -3.26 15.88
N ALA A 123 8.91 -3.20 17.03
CA ALA A 123 10.38 -3.15 17.09
C ALA A 123 11.07 -4.44 16.63
N ALA A 124 10.37 -5.58 16.69
CA ALA A 124 10.85 -6.88 16.25
C ALA A 124 10.64 -7.12 14.74
N LEU A 125 9.95 -6.21 14.05
CA LEU A 125 9.66 -6.30 12.63
C LEU A 125 10.60 -5.41 11.81
N ARG A 126 10.99 -5.89 10.62
CA ARG A 126 11.76 -5.13 9.64
C ARG A 126 11.06 -5.16 8.29
N PHE A 127 10.75 -3.99 7.77
CA PHE A 127 10.16 -3.81 6.44
C PHE A 127 11.26 -3.48 5.44
N ILE A 128 11.28 -4.18 4.31
CA ILE A 128 12.21 -3.95 3.21
C ILE A 128 11.40 -3.75 1.94
N SER A 129 11.47 -2.54 1.36
CA SER A 129 10.88 -2.28 0.05
C SER A 129 11.62 -3.07 -1.02
N ASN A 130 10.88 -3.77 -1.87
CA ASN A 130 11.44 -4.51 -3.01
C ASN A 130 11.47 -3.66 -4.30
N TYR A 131 11.09 -2.37 -4.23
CA TYR A 131 11.03 -1.45 -5.37
C TYR A 131 10.17 -1.90 -6.56
N ASN A 132 9.28 -2.87 -6.35
CA ASN A 132 8.33 -3.40 -7.33
C ASN A 132 6.87 -3.31 -6.82
N CYS A 133 6.58 -2.25 -6.05
CA CYS A 133 5.31 -2.05 -5.35
C CYS A 133 4.98 -3.12 -4.28
N THR A 134 5.97 -3.91 -3.86
CA THR A 134 5.83 -4.82 -2.72
C THR A 134 6.86 -4.54 -1.64
N THR A 135 6.51 -4.92 -0.40
CA THR A 135 7.36 -4.84 0.78
C THR A 135 7.46 -6.23 1.39
N SER A 136 8.69 -6.64 1.68
CA SER A 136 9.00 -7.87 2.40
C SER A 136 9.15 -7.57 3.89
N LEU A 137 8.42 -8.31 4.72
CA LEU A 137 8.43 -8.21 6.17
C LEU A 137 9.25 -9.35 6.77
N TYR A 138 10.21 -8.98 7.60
CA TYR A 138 11.11 -9.92 8.28
C TYR A 138 10.98 -9.82 9.80
N GLU A 139 11.21 -10.95 10.47
CA GLU A 139 11.51 -10.95 11.90
C GLU A 139 12.97 -10.53 12.11
N ARG A 140 13.19 -9.50 12.92
CA ARG A 140 14.51 -8.85 13.08
C ARG A 140 15.54 -9.74 13.77
N SER A 141 15.12 -10.59 14.71
CA SER A 141 15.99 -11.46 15.51
C SER A 141 16.55 -12.63 14.69
N THR A 142 15.70 -13.27 13.87
CA THR A 142 16.03 -14.47 13.09
C THR A 142 16.36 -14.15 11.64
N ASN A 143 16.09 -12.93 11.18
CA ASN A 143 16.11 -12.53 9.78
C ASN A 143 15.23 -13.42 8.88
N LYS A 144 14.19 -14.04 9.46
CA LYS A 144 13.24 -14.88 8.74
C LYS A 144 12.27 -14.00 7.95
N LEU A 145 12.12 -14.28 6.65
CA LEU A 145 11.04 -13.70 5.84
C LEU A 145 9.70 -14.20 6.38
N LEU A 146 8.87 -13.28 6.84
CA LEU A 146 7.52 -13.58 7.28
C LEU A 146 6.58 -13.59 6.07
N VAL A 147 6.51 -12.46 5.36
CA VAL A 147 5.59 -12.27 4.23
C VAL A 147 6.08 -11.19 3.27
N THR A 148 5.70 -11.30 2.00
CA THR A 148 5.80 -10.21 1.03
C THR A 148 4.40 -9.80 0.64
N PHE A 149 4.08 -8.51 0.74
CA PHE A 149 2.75 -7.96 0.44
C PHE A 149 2.87 -6.68 -0.39
N ARG A 150 1.77 -6.27 -1.03
CA ARG A 150 1.76 -5.03 -1.83
C ARG A 150 1.74 -3.78 -0.95
N ASN A 151 2.46 -2.74 -1.35
CA ASN A 151 2.66 -1.53 -0.55
C ASN A 151 1.34 -0.87 -0.10
N GLU A 152 0.29 -0.98 -0.91
CA GLU A 152 -1.07 -0.48 -0.62
C GLU A 152 -1.61 -1.02 0.72
N ASN A 153 -1.21 -2.22 1.14
CA ASN A 153 -1.59 -2.80 2.43
C ASN A 153 -1.14 -1.96 3.62
N MET A 154 -0.05 -1.20 3.50
CA MET A 154 0.46 -0.35 4.59
C MET A 154 -0.10 1.08 4.57
N VAL A 155 -0.71 1.50 3.47
CA VAL A 155 -1.02 2.92 3.22
C VAL A 155 -2.51 3.20 3.02
N TYR A 156 -3.38 2.18 2.98
CA TYR A 156 -4.81 2.39 2.72
C TYR A 156 -5.53 3.22 3.80
N ASP A 157 -5.06 3.16 5.06
CA ASP A 157 -5.64 3.85 6.20
C ASP A 157 -4.97 5.19 6.51
N GLN A 158 -3.85 5.47 5.84
CA GLN A 158 -3.16 6.74 5.92
C GLN A 158 -4.03 7.80 5.25
N GLU A 159 -4.18 8.94 5.92
CA GLU A 159 -4.73 10.11 5.25
C GLU A 159 -3.81 10.39 4.07
N GLN A 160 -4.32 10.20 2.86
CA GLN A 160 -3.69 10.80 1.70
C GLN A 160 -3.63 12.28 2.04
N LYS A 161 -2.44 12.76 2.40
CA LYS A 161 -2.05 14.12 2.10
C LYS A 161 -2.09 14.17 0.59
N ILE A 162 -3.30 14.27 0.02
CA ILE A 162 -3.52 14.90 -1.26
C ILE A 162 -2.76 16.17 -1.06
N ASN A 163 -1.58 16.23 -1.69
CA ASN A 163 -0.77 17.41 -1.68
C ASN A 163 -1.69 18.47 -2.24
N SER A 164 -2.33 19.21 -1.35
CA SER A 164 -2.88 20.52 -1.60
C SER A 164 -1.70 21.48 -1.78
N ARG A 165 -0.66 21.05 -2.52
CA ARG A 165 0.12 21.93 -3.35
C ARG A 165 -0.79 22.26 -4.54
N LYS A 166 -1.86 22.99 -4.25
CA LYS A 166 -2.25 24.07 -5.15
C LYS A 166 -0.97 24.87 -5.26
N CYS A 167 -0.25 24.75 -6.38
CA CYS A 167 0.83 25.67 -6.68
C CYS A 167 0.29 27.07 -6.42
N LEU A 168 0.93 27.79 -5.51
CA LEU A 168 0.67 29.21 -5.34
C LEU A 168 1.02 29.85 -6.68
N LEU A 169 0.03 30.11 -7.53
CA LEU A 169 0.24 30.95 -8.69
C LEU A 169 0.68 32.31 -8.15
N PRO A 170 1.84 32.85 -8.58
CA PRO A 170 2.24 34.19 -8.21
C PRO A 170 1.19 35.16 -8.75
N LYS A 171 0.48 35.83 -7.84
CA LYS A 171 -0.36 36.97 -8.14
C LYS A 171 0.57 38.08 -8.64
N GLN A 172 0.61 38.31 -9.96
CA GLN A 172 1.29 39.48 -10.51
C GLN A 172 0.63 40.73 -9.94
N SER A 173 1.41 41.52 -9.22
CA SER A 173 1.04 42.88 -8.81
C SER A 173 2.30 43.72 -8.97
N ASN A 174 2.23 44.64 -9.93
CA ASN A 174 3.27 45.61 -10.25
C ASN A 174 3.72 46.38 -9.00
N SER A 175 5.02 46.71 -8.98
CA SER A 175 5.66 47.91 -8.40
C SER A 175 6.78 47.60 -7.39
N GLN A 176 7.99 47.65 -7.93
CA GLN A 176 9.21 48.33 -7.44
C GLN A 176 9.56 48.35 -5.93
N THR A 177 10.80 47.89 -5.69
CA THR A 177 11.80 48.31 -4.70
C THR A 177 11.61 47.95 -3.23
N CYS A 178 12.42 47.02 -2.71
CA CYS A 178 13.53 47.33 -1.79
C CYS A 178 14.33 46.05 -1.43
N LEU A 179 15.63 46.26 -1.25
CA LEU A 179 16.70 45.28 -1.09
C LEU A 179 16.80 44.71 0.34
N ALA A 180 17.44 43.53 0.41
CA ALA A 180 18.17 42.92 1.52
C ALA A 180 17.49 41.79 2.32
N SER A 181 18.14 40.63 2.24
CA SER A 181 18.08 39.45 3.13
C SER A 181 16.91 38.49 2.97
N GLN A 182 16.99 37.63 1.94
CA GLN A 182 16.49 36.25 2.02
C GLN A 182 17.55 35.31 1.45
N GLU A 183 18.15 34.51 2.33
CA GLU A 183 18.95 33.36 1.94
C GLU A 183 18.04 32.29 1.36
N GLU A 184 18.48 31.80 0.22
CA GLU A 184 17.81 31.02 -0.79
C GLU A 184 17.78 29.53 -0.38
N MET A 185 16.64 29.03 0.10
CA MET A 185 16.47 27.59 0.25
C MET A 185 16.12 26.98 -1.11
N VAL A 186 17.15 26.42 -1.73
CA VAL A 186 17.19 25.78 -3.04
C VAL A 186 16.08 24.73 -3.18
N ILE A 187 15.25 24.94 -4.19
CA ILE A 187 14.36 23.94 -4.78
C ILE A 187 15.26 22.78 -5.21
N SER A 188 15.22 21.65 -4.51
CA SER A 188 15.89 20.45 -4.98
C SER A 188 15.14 19.98 -6.22
N GLU A 189 15.63 20.39 -7.38
CA GLU A 189 15.20 19.89 -8.68
C GLU A 189 15.38 18.37 -8.69
N CYS A 190 14.40 17.66 -9.25
CA CYS A 190 14.48 16.25 -9.52
C CYS A 190 15.54 16.06 -10.62
N LEU A 191 16.80 15.95 -10.21
CA LEU A 191 17.89 15.57 -11.10
C LEU A 191 17.74 14.07 -11.38
N ASP A 192 17.21 13.75 -12.56
CA ASP A 192 17.32 12.42 -13.14
C ASP A 192 18.80 12.17 -13.46
N ILE A 193 19.48 11.40 -12.61
CA ILE A 193 20.88 11.02 -12.80
C ILE A 193 20.93 9.85 -13.77
N TYR A 194 21.39 10.10 -15.01
CA TYR A 194 21.73 9.06 -15.97
C TYR A 194 23.25 8.77 -15.89
N LEU A 195 23.61 7.59 -15.37
CA LEU A 195 24.98 7.09 -15.36
C LEU A 195 25.27 6.33 -16.68
N CYS A 196 26.33 6.72 -17.39
CA CYS A 196 26.79 6.06 -18.61
C CYS A 196 27.85 5.02 -18.25
N ASP A 197 27.58 3.73 -18.50
CA ASP A 197 28.43 2.60 -18.08
C ASP A 197 29.80 2.49 -18.80
N ASN A 198 30.26 3.51 -19.53
CA ASN A 198 31.53 3.44 -20.27
C ASN A 198 32.45 4.69 -20.16
N CYS A 199 32.09 5.69 -19.34
CA CYS A 199 33.07 6.64 -18.78
C CYS A 199 32.50 7.26 -17.49
N ASP A 200 33.31 7.28 -16.44
CA ASP A 200 32.96 7.73 -15.08
C ASP A 200 32.85 9.27 -14.98
N ALA A 201 32.14 9.90 -15.92
CA ALA A 201 31.94 11.34 -16.00
C ALA A 201 30.50 11.70 -15.63
N GLU A 202 30.33 12.53 -14.60
CA GLU A 202 29.05 13.13 -14.21
C GLU A 202 28.64 14.18 -15.27
N LEU A 203 27.50 13.99 -15.95
CA LEU A 203 26.94 14.97 -16.88
C LEU A 203 25.71 15.63 -16.25
N TYR A 204 25.85 16.92 -15.91
CA TYR A 204 24.74 17.79 -15.51
C TYR A 204 24.08 18.39 -16.76
N SER A 205 22.74 18.45 -16.79
CA SER A 205 21.92 18.76 -17.98
C SER A 205 21.98 20.21 -18.52
N GLU A 206 22.92 21.05 -18.09
CA GLU A 206 23.12 22.40 -18.64
C GLU A 206 24.09 22.47 -19.84
N GLY A 207 24.64 21.34 -20.29
CA GLY A 207 25.64 21.30 -21.37
C GLY A 207 25.12 21.16 -22.80
N ALA A 208 23.80 21.16 -23.05
CA ALA A 208 23.23 20.89 -24.38
C ALA A 208 22.84 22.14 -25.20
N MET A 209 23.49 23.27 -24.95
CA MET A 209 23.44 24.44 -25.84
C MET A 209 24.87 24.96 -26.01
N LEU A 210 25.27 25.20 -27.26
CA LEU A 210 26.60 25.68 -27.71
C LEU A 210 27.56 24.60 -28.21
N VAL A 211 27.21 23.96 -29.33
CA VAL A 211 28.18 23.84 -30.43
C VAL A 211 27.48 24.23 -31.74
N SER A 212 27.42 25.53 -32.00
CA SER A 212 27.30 26.06 -33.35
C SER A 212 28.59 26.81 -33.67
N ASN A 213 29.47 26.13 -34.42
CA ASN A 213 30.51 26.59 -35.34
C ASN A 213 31.52 27.68 -34.90
N PRO A 214 32.74 27.58 -35.44
CA PRO A 214 33.04 28.29 -36.69
C PRO A 214 33.02 27.40 -37.93
#